data_AF-A0A3D0FRM7-F1
#
_entry.id   AF-A0A3D0FRM7-F1
#
_cell.length_a   1.000
_cell.length_b   1.000
_cell.length_c   1.000
_cell.angle_alpha   90.00
_cell.angle_beta   90.00
_cell.angle_gamma   90.00
#
_symmetry.space_group_name_H-M   'P 1'
#
loop_
_entity.id
_entity.type
_entity.pdbx_description
1 polymer ?
#
loop_
_entity_poly.entity_id
_entity_poly.type
_entity_poly.pdbx_seq_one_letter_code
_entity_poly.pdbx_strand_id
1 'polypeptide(L)'
;MSEYPKEIKERIQKLEAQINDVKNASEDVVVVKNLFPEMFVCVDKDVNCYFTAKSMNEVKSILKTFAKAGIMLDQFNANESSPVWYLKGNKTTIRLQPNWLSEEIEGATCRLVRTGEEVVTYPKYKLICEKEEEL
;
A
#
# COMPACT_ATOMS: atom_id res chain seq x y z
N MET A 1 38.81 -20.72 -13.18
CA MET A 1 37.43 -20.26 -13.44
C MET A 1 37.54 -18.86 -14.03
N SER A 2 37.06 -18.63 -15.26
CA SER A 2 37.09 -17.28 -15.82
C SER A 2 36.10 -16.40 -15.06
N GLU A 3 36.58 -15.25 -14.55
CA GLU A 3 35.68 -14.24 -14.00
C GLU A 3 34.72 -13.75 -15.08
N TYR A 4 33.45 -13.63 -14.72
CA TYR A 4 32.46 -12.99 -15.57
C TYR A 4 32.84 -11.53 -15.87
N PRO A 5 32.43 -10.98 -17.03
CA PRO A 5 32.50 -9.55 -17.30
C PRO A 5 31.81 -8.73 -16.19
N LYS A 6 32.24 -7.47 -16.01
CA LYS A 6 31.76 -6.59 -14.94
C LYS A 6 30.23 -6.43 -14.97
N GLU A 7 29.67 -6.24 -16.15
CA GLU A 7 28.24 -6.04 -16.40
C GLU A 7 27.41 -7.26 -15.95
N ILE A 8 27.95 -8.46 -16.16
CA ILE A 8 27.32 -9.71 -15.72
C ILE A 8 27.35 -9.81 -14.20
N LYS A 9 28.46 -9.46 -13.55
CA LYS A 9 28.56 -9.44 -12.08
C LYS A 9 27.58 -8.46 -11.45
N GLU A 10 27.49 -7.23 -11.98
CA GLU A 10 26.55 -6.21 -11.50
C GLU A 10 25.10 -6.66 -11.66
N ARG A 11 24.78 -7.32 -12.79
CA ARG A 11 23.44 -7.87 -13.01
C ARG A 11 23.10 -8.98 -12.02
N ILE A 12 24.05 -9.89 -11.74
CA ILE A 12 23.89 -10.95 -10.74
C ILE A 12 23.63 -10.35 -9.36
N GLN A 13 24.47 -9.41 -8.91
CA GLN A 13 24.32 -8.75 -7.61
C GLN A 13 22.95 -8.06 -7.47
N LYS A 14 22.50 -7.38 -8.53
CA LYS A 14 21.16 -6.76 -8.55
C LYS A 14 20.06 -7.81 -8.41
N LEU A 15 20.16 -8.94 -9.11
CA LEU A 15 19.16 -10.01 -9.02
C LEU A 15 19.16 -10.70 -7.66
N GLU A 16 20.33 -10.90 -7.05
CA GLU A 16 20.46 -11.42 -5.69
C GLU A 16 19.80 -10.49 -4.65
N ALA A 17 19.97 -9.17 -4.79
CA ALA A 17 19.28 -8.20 -3.96
C ALA A 17 17.75 -8.30 -4.12
N GLN A 18 17.26 -8.37 -5.37
CA GLN A 18 15.83 -8.52 -5.66
C GLN A 18 15.24 -9.83 -5.09
N ILE A 19 15.99 -10.93 -5.14
CA ILE A 19 15.60 -12.20 -4.52
C ILE A 19 15.48 -12.05 -3.00
N ASN A 20 16.41 -11.33 -2.37
CA ASN A 20 16.36 -11.09 -0.93
C ASN A 20 15.17 -10.21 -0.54
N ASP A 21 14.86 -9.17 -1.32
CA ASP A 21 13.69 -8.31 -1.10
C ASP A 21 12.39 -9.15 -1.12
N VAL A 22 12.22 -10.01 -2.12
CA VAL A 22 11.06 -10.91 -2.24
C VAL A 22 10.98 -11.89 -1.06
N LYS A 23 12.10 -12.47 -0.63
CA LYS A 23 12.13 -13.38 0.52
C LYS A 23 11.70 -12.67 1.80
N ASN A 24 12.14 -11.44 2.00
CA ASN A 24 11.82 -10.65 3.19
C ASN A 24 10.34 -10.26 3.24
N ALA A 25 9.65 -10.18 2.10
CA ALA A 25 8.23 -9.85 2.02
C ALA A 25 7.28 -10.95 2.54
N SER A 26 7.77 -12.18 2.78
CA SER A 26 6.92 -13.32 3.15
C SER A 26 6.06 -13.08 4.40
N GLU A 27 6.60 -12.41 5.42
CA GLU A 27 5.85 -12.11 6.65
C GLU A 27 4.68 -11.14 6.35
N ASP A 28 4.94 -10.11 5.56
CA ASP A 28 3.94 -9.12 5.18
C ASP A 28 2.84 -9.73 4.30
N VAL A 29 3.19 -10.64 3.38
CA VAL A 29 2.21 -11.41 2.59
C VAL A 29 1.30 -12.24 3.48
N VAL A 30 1.85 -12.93 4.48
CA VAL A 30 1.06 -13.73 5.43
C VAL A 30 0.10 -12.84 6.22
N VAL A 31 0.57 -11.68 6.70
CA VAL A 31 -0.30 -10.73 7.41
C VAL A 31 -1.44 -10.25 6.52
N VAL A 32 -1.14 -9.83 5.28
CA VAL A 32 -2.17 -9.38 4.33
C VAL A 32 -3.19 -10.50 4.07
N LYS A 33 -2.75 -11.73 3.81
CA LYS A 33 -3.64 -12.85 3.52
C LYS A 33 -4.48 -13.28 4.72
N ASN A 34 -3.97 -13.14 5.94
CA ASN A 34 -4.74 -13.39 7.15
C ASN A 34 -5.83 -12.34 7.37
N LEU A 35 -5.55 -11.06 7.05
CA LEU A 35 -6.51 -9.97 7.18
C LEU A 35 -7.55 -9.98 6.04
N PHE A 36 -7.11 -10.29 4.81
CA PHE A 36 -7.91 -10.23 3.59
C PHE A 36 -7.63 -11.42 2.66
N PRO A 37 -8.21 -12.60 2.92
CA PRO A 37 -7.94 -13.81 2.14
C PRO A 37 -8.20 -13.66 0.63
N GLU A 38 -9.28 -12.95 0.30
CA GLU A 38 -9.77 -12.70 -1.07
C GLU A 38 -8.96 -11.64 -1.84
N MET A 39 -8.07 -10.91 -1.16
CA MET A 39 -7.28 -9.85 -1.81
C MET A 39 -6.23 -10.47 -2.73
N PHE A 40 -6.12 -9.98 -3.96
CA PHE A 40 -5.06 -10.43 -4.86
C PHE A 40 -3.73 -9.81 -4.44
N VAL A 41 -2.70 -10.64 -4.25
CA VAL A 41 -1.39 -10.20 -3.78
C VAL A 41 -0.32 -10.62 -4.78
N CYS A 42 0.52 -9.68 -5.22
CA CYS A 42 1.75 -9.98 -5.94
C CYS A 42 2.94 -9.30 -5.28
N VAL A 43 4.12 -9.90 -5.40
CA VAL A 43 5.34 -9.46 -4.71
C VAL A 43 6.37 -9.07 -5.75
N ASP A 44 6.88 -7.84 -5.64
CA ASP A 44 8.04 -7.37 -6.39
C ASP A 44 9.09 -6.77 -5.42
N LYS A 45 9.30 -5.45 -5.45
CA LYS A 45 9.98 -4.72 -4.36
C LYS A 45 9.04 -4.51 -3.16
N ASP A 46 7.72 -4.43 -3.42
CA ASP A 46 6.66 -4.17 -2.46
C ASP A 46 5.69 -5.37 -2.45
N VAL A 47 4.89 -5.47 -1.38
CA VAL A 47 3.72 -6.35 -1.37
C VAL A 47 2.54 -5.59 -1.98
N ASN A 48 2.26 -5.87 -3.24
CA ASN A 48 1.19 -5.21 -3.98
C ASN A 48 -0.14 -5.92 -3.74
N CYS A 49 -1.13 -5.15 -3.31
CA CYS A 49 -2.44 -5.61 -2.88
C CYS A 49 -3.51 -4.98 -3.77
N TYR A 50 -4.15 -5.82 -4.59
CA TYR A 50 -5.19 -5.41 -5.54
C TYR A 50 -6.53 -5.99 -5.14
N PHE A 51 -7.56 -5.19 -5.28
CA PHE A 51 -8.94 -5.61 -5.05
C PHE A 51 -9.89 -4.68 -5.79
N THR A 52 -11.08 -5.20 -6.08
CA THR A 52 -12.16 -4.42 -6.64
C THR A 52 -12.91 -3.72 -5.52
N ALA A 53 -12.84 -2.39 -5.46
CA ALA A 53 -13.54 -1.61 -4.46
C ALA A 53 -14.93 -1.22 -4.96
N LYS A 54 -15.93 -1.37 -4.09
CA LYS A 54 -17.33 -0.97 -4.34
C LYS A 54 -17.63 0.44 -3.87
N SER A 55 -16.87 0.93 -2.89
CA SER A 55 -16.99 2.29 -2.37
C SER A 55 -15.74 2.72 -1.60
N MET A 56 -15.58 4.03 -1.39
CA MET A 56 -14.55 4.53 -0.47
C MET A 56 -14.72 4.06 0.97
N ASN A 57 -15.93 3.69 1.39
CA ASN A 57 -16.14 3.14 2.73
C ASN A 57 -15.51 1.75 2.90
N GLU A 58 -15.48 0.95 1.84
CA GLU A 58 -14.77 -0.33 1.82
C GLU A 58 -13.26 -0.13 1.94
N VAL A 59 -12.70 0.81 1.16
CA VAL A 59 -11.27 1.17 1.25
C VAL A 59 -10.92 1.67 2.66
N LYS A 60 -11.75 2.54 3.24
CA LYS A 60 -11.58 3.01 4.63
C LYS A 60 -11.64 1.86 5.64
N SER A 61 -12.52 0.89 5.42
CA SER A 61 -12.63 -0.29 6.28
C SER A 61 -11.34 -1.13 6.25
N ILE A 62 -10.82 -1.37 5.04
CA ILE A 62 -9.54 -2.08 4.83
C ILE A 62 -8.38 -1.35 5.52
N LEU A 63 -8.24 -0.03 5.31
CA LEU A 63 -7.19 0.77 5.94
C LEU A 63 -7.30 0.75 7.48
N LYS A 64 -8.52 0.81 8.03
CA LYS A 64 -8.74 0.68 9.48
C LYS A 64 -8.33 -0.71 10.01
N THR A 65 -8.61 -1.77 9.25
CA THR A 65 -8.22 -3.13 9.62
C THR A 65 -6.70 -3.30 9.61
N PHE A 66 -5.98 -2.73 8.63
CA PHE A 66 -4.52 -2.65 8.65
C PHE A 66 -4.00 -1.89 9.87
N ALA A 67 -4.55 -0.71 10.16
CA ALA A 67 -4.13 0.09 11.31
C ALA A 67 -4.34 -0.65 12.65
N LYS A 68 -5.43 -1.41 12.79
CA LYS A 68 -5.68 -2.27 13.96
C LYS A 68 -4.65 -3.40 14.09
N ALA A 69 -4.09 -3.87 12.97
CA ALA A 69 -3.01 -4.85 12.93
C ALA A 69 -1.62 -4.23 13.10
N GLY A 70 -1.52 -2.93 13.39
CA GLY A 70 -0.25 -2.21 13.56
C GLY A 70 0.42 -1.78 12.25
N ILE A 71 -0.20 -2.04 11.09
CA ILE A 71 0.29 -1.63 9.77
C ILE A 71 -0.24 -0.22 9.49
N MET A 72 0.65 0.77 9.52
CA MET A 72 0.30 2.18 9.42
C MET A 72 0.48 2.72 8.01
N LEU A 73 -0.31 3.73 7.65
CA LEU A 73 -0.14 4.47 6.40
C LEU A 73 1.16 5.28 6.46
N ASP A 74 1.98 5.13 5.43
CA ASP A 74 3.24 5.86 5.26
C ASP A 74 3.06 7.01 4.26
N GLN A 75 2.72 6.66 3.02
CA GLN A 75 2.46 7.65 1.96
C GLN A 75 1.14 7.38 1.23
N PHE A 76 0.61 8.42 0.61
CA PHE A 76 -0.59 8.36 -0.22
C PHE A 76 -0.33 9.10 -1.53
N ASN A 77 -0.58 8.41 -2.64
CA ASN A 77 -0.57 9.02 -3.96
C ASN A 77 -2.01 9.25 -4.39
N ALA A 78 -2.42 10.51 -4.40
CA ALA A 78 -3.72 10.92 -4.91
C ALA A 78 -3.76 10.66 -6.43
N ASN A 79 -4.72 9.86 -6.86
CA ASN A 79 -5.10 9.67 -8.25
C ASN A 79 -6.61 9.42 -8.25
N GLU A 80 -7.33 10.11 -9.12
CA GLU A 80 -8.81 10.11 -9.14
C GLU A 80 -9.37 8.74 -9.52
N SER A 81 -8.68 7.99 -10.39
CA SER A 81 -9.14 6.70 -10.91
C SER A 81 -8.48 5.49 -10.26
N SER A 82 -7.27 5.66 -9.72
CA SER A 82 -6.55 4.57 -9.04
C SER A 82 -5.64 5.12 -7.93
N PRO A 83 -6.23 5.59 -6.82
CA PRO A 83 -5.46 6.06 -5.68
C PRO A 83 -4.61 4.93 -5.12
N VAL A 84 -3.41 5.25 -4.65
CA VAL A 84 -2.48 4.25 -4.09
C VAL A 84 -2.11 4.64 -2.67
N TRP A 85 -2.31 3.71 -1.74
CA TRP A 85 -1.86 3.85 -0.36
C TRP A 85 -0.65 2.94 -0.12
N TYR A 86 0.40 3.49 0.46
CA TYR A 86 1.57 2.72 0.84
C TYR A 86 1.58 2.62 2.35
N LEU A 87 1.54 1.39 2.83
CA LEU A 87 1.51 1.05 4.23
C LEU A 87 2.86 0.49 4.64
N LYS A 88 3.28 0.80 5.85
CA LYS A 88 4.52 0.30 6.44
C LYS A 88 4.29 -1.13 6.94
N GLY A 89 4.68 -2.11 6.13
CA GLY A 89 4.79 -3.50 6.58
C GLY A 89 5.95 -3.68 7.56
N ASN A 90 6.08 -4.89 8.09
CA ASN A 90 7.11 -5.26 9.04
C ASN A 90 8.50 -5.33 8.39
N LYS A 91 8.55 -5.77 7.14
CA LYS A 91 9.80 -6.01 6.39
C LYS A 91 9.88 -5.20 5.11
N THR A 92 8.75 -4.93 4.47
CA THR A 92 8.67 -4.15 3.24
C THR A 92 7.45 -3.21 3.22
N THR A 93 7.31 -2.45 2.16
CA THR A 93 6.14 -1.61 1.90
C THR A 93 4.99 -2.47 1.37
N ILE A 94 3.78 -2.23 1.87
CA ILE A 94 2.55 -2.83 1.35
C ILE A 94 1.86 -1.76 0.50
N ARG A 95 1.68 -2.02 -0.79
CA ARG A 95 1.05 -1.10 -1.74
C ARG A 95 -0.40 -1.53 -1.97
N LEU A 96 -1.34 -0.77 -1.44
CA LEU A 96 -2.78 -1.00 -1.59
C LEU A 96 -3.32 -0.18 -2.77
N GLN A 97 -3.85 -0.87 -3.78
CA GLN A 97 -4.39 -0.26 -4.99
C GLN A 97 -5.78 -0.85 -5.29
N PRO A 98 -6.88 -0.15 -4.92
CA PRO A 98 -8.21 -0.50 -5.38
C PRO A 98 -8.37 -0.23 -6.88
N ASN A 99 -9.22 -1.03 -7.50
CA ASN A 99 -9.77 -0.77 -8.83
C ASN A 99 -11.28 -0.51 -8.70
N TRP A 100 -11.77 0.56 -9.33
CA TRP A 100 -13.19 0.87 -9.42
C TRP A 100 -13.77 0.23 -10.69
N LEU A 101 -14.97 -0.36 -10.61
CA LEU A 101 -15.63 -0.98 -11.78
C LEU A 101 -16.43 0.00 -12.64
N SER A 102 -16.75 1.18 -12.11
CA SER A 102 -17.59 2.19 -12.79
C SER A 102 -17.15 3.59 -12.37
N GLU A 103 -17.20 4.54 -13.32
CA GLU A 103 -16.97 5.98 -13.11
C GLU A 103 -18.01 6.62 -12.17
N GLU A 104 -19.16 5.95 -11.97
CA GLU A 104 -20.24 6.40 -11.08
C GLU A 104 -19.96 6.14 -9.59
N ILE A 105 -18.85 5.48 -9.25
CA ILE A 105 -18.49 5.15 -7.87
C ILE A 105 -17.74 6.34 -7.24
N GLU A 106 -18.38 7.01 -6.29
CA GLU A 106 -17.87 8.11 -5.46
C GLU A 106 -16.43 7.85 -4.94
N GLY A 107 -15.43 8.58 -5.45
CA GLY A 107 -14.04 8.21 -5.17
C GLY A 107 -12.89 9.21 -5.40
N ALA A 108 -13.10 10.44 -5.87
CA ALA A 108 -12.00 11.24 -6.41
C ALA A 108 -11.58 12.53 -5.67
N THR A 109 -11.94 12.81 -4.41
CA THR A 109 -11.51 14.11 -3.78
C THR A 109 -11.21 14.08 -2.27
N CYS A 110 -10.84 12.94 -1.68
CA CYS A 110 -10.50 12.88 -0.24
C CYS A 110 -8.99 12.74 0.02
N ARG A 111 -8.44 13.57 0.93
CA ARG A 111 -7.06 13.53 1.42
C ARG A 111 -7.04 13.11 2.89
N LEU A 112 -6.15 12.19 3.28
CA LEU A 112 -5.88 11.88 4.69
C LEU A 112 -4.88 12.90 5.24
N VAL A 113 -5.31 13.70 6.21
CA VAL A 113 -4.49 14.75 6.84
C VAL A 113 -4.15 14.34 8.27
N ARG A 114 -2.89 14.50 8.66
CA ARG A 114 -2.44 14.30 10.05
C ARG A 114 -2.98 15.45 10.90
N THR A 115 -3.73 15.15 11.95
CA THR A 115 -4.51 16.13 12.75
C THR A 115 -4.00 16.38 14.16
N GLY A 116 -2.72 16.19 14.44
CA GLY A 116 -2.17 16.57 15.74
C GLY A 116 -0.66 16.42 15.90
N GLU A 117 -0.13 17.21 16.82
CA GLU A 117 1.25 17.17 17.32
C GLU A 117 1.45 16.03 18.33
N GLU A 118 2.71 15.66 18.50
CA GLU A 118 3.21 14.52 19.25
C GLU A 118 2.67 14.45 20.69
N VAL A 119 1.79 13.48 20.94
CA VAL A 119 1.71 12.84 22.26
C VAL A 119 1.88 11.34 22.04
N VAL A 120 3.14 10.95 21.95
CA VAL A 120 3.75 9.63 22.21
C VAL A 120 2.76 8.45 22.19
N THR A 121 2.32 8.01 21.00
CA THR A 121 2.11 6.59 20.61
C THR A 121 1.24 6.40 19.35
N TYR A 122 0.40 7.37 18.96
CA TYR A 122 -0.49 7.19 17.79
C TYR A 122 -0.78 8.51 17.05
N PRO A 123 -0.21 8.77 15.85
CA PRO A 123 -0.63 9.92 15.04
C PRO A 123 -2.11 9.78 14.64
N LYS A 124 -2.93 10.78 14.98
CA LYS A 124 -4.34 10.85 14.59
C LYS A 124 -4.46 11.37 13.15
N TYR A 125 -4.85 10.51 12.22
CA TYR A 125 -5.20 10.91 10.85
C TYR A 125 -6.71 11.18 10.75
N LYS A 126 -7.09 12.26 10.08
CA LYS A 126 -8.48 12.58 9.72
C LYS A 126 -8.58 12.62 8.20
N LEU A 127 -9.61 11.98 7.66
CA LEU A 127 -9.93 12.11 6.24
C LEU A 127 -10.70 13.41 6.02
N ILE A 128 -10.20 14.27 5.14
CA ILE A 128 -10.87 15.49 4.68
C ILE A 128 -11.26 15.25 3.22
N CYS A 129 -12.56 15.30 2.93
CA CYS A 129 -13.06 15.31 1.56
C CYS A 129 -13.36 16.75 1.19
N GLU A 130 -12.89 17.20 0.04
CA GLU A 130 -13.33 18.48 -0.53
C GLU A 130 -14.84 18.31 -0.79
N LYS A 131 -15.67 19.04 -0.04
CA LYS A 131 -17.06 19.20 -0.41
C LYS A 131 -17.06 20.00 -1.70
N GLU A 132 -17.73 19.52 -2.74
CA GLU A 132 -18.22 20.41 -3.79
C GLU A 132 -18.98 21.53 -3.07
N GLU A 133 -18.45 22.75 -3.12
CA GLU A 133 -19.25 23.93 -2.82
C GLU A 133 -20.35 23.95 -3.88
N GLU A 134 -21.59 23.77 -3.42
CA GLU A 134 -22.81 23.86 -4.20
C GLU A 134 -22.79 25.14 -5.03
N LEU A 135 -22.84 25.00 -6.37
CA LEU A 135 -23.31 26.04 -7.29
C LEU A 135 -24.77 25.77 -7.65
#